data_AF-A0A2N3W478-F1
#
_entry.id   AF-A0A2N3W478-F1
#
_cell.length_a   1.000
_cell.length_b   1.000
_cell.length_c   1.000
_cell.angle_alpha   90.00
_cell.angle_beta   90.00
_cell.angle_gamma   90.00
#
_symmetry.space_group_name_H-M   'P 1'
#
loop_
_entity.id
_entity.type
_entity.pdbx_description
1 polymer ?
#
loop_
_entity_poly.entity_id
_entity_poly.type
_entity_poly.pdbx_seq_one_letter_code
_entity_poly.pdbx_strand_id
1 'polypeptide(L)'
;MTTDTRVAHWLASALDTPSTAWLEWERGGAALLPTGKAFDAVRISAAIIHAAAQSGSPDAVGPYLDRIVDGPVIHDAYGAGLSYYALVPPGTIHRTTRPGVYWLLPPRGVGHLCAPAGLGQLIHLGRRVGDPPSDPGGPDLDVIAQRCRNITESAADLAHDLRMATEATHRAHGYLVEVRQALNDAAGQMPPDAPARSRVLLSITEACRQLGLTQKEDVPSQQFAHAQRLAECCIAQVALLRGLVEAPAVPP
;
A
#
# COMPACT_ATOMS: atom_id res chain seq x y z
N MET A 1 8.23 29.49 1.63
CA MET A 1 9.44 28.64 1.62
C MET A 1 10.22 28.94 0.35
N THR A 2 11.21 29.83 0.41
CA THR A 2 12.22 29.95 -0.65
C THR A 2 13.11 28.72 -0.53
N THR A 3 12.73 27.63 -1.19
CA THR A 3 13.65 26.51 -1.43
C THR A 3 14.93 27.14 -1.98
N ASP A 4 16.06 26.90 -1.33
CA ASP A 4 17.35 27.40 -1.79
C ASP A 4 17.46 27.07 -3.28
N THR A 5 17.47 28.11 -4.12
CA THR A 5 17.36 28.01 -5.57
C THR A 5 18.45 27.07 -6.12
N ARG A 6 19.57 26.95 -5.39
CA ARG A 6 20.67 26.02 -5.69
C ARG A 6 20.28 24.55 -5.57
N VAL A 7 19.51 24.18 -4.55
CA VAL A 7 19.05 22.78 -4.35
C VAL A 7 18.07 22.38 -5.45
N ALA A 8 17.13 23.26 -5.78
CA ALA A 8 16.17 23.01 -6.84
C ALA A 8 16.86 22.95 -8.23
N HIS A 9 17.86 23.80 -8.49
CA HIS A 9 18.71 23.69 -9.70
C HIS A 9 19.46 22.36 -9.77
N TRP A 10 20.05 21.91 -8.66
CA TRP A 10 20.74 20.62 -8.61
C TRP A 10 19.78 19.46 -8.88
N LEU A 11 18.60 19.43 -8.25
CA LEU A 11 17.58 18.41 -8.51
C LEU A 11 17.10 18.41 -9.96
N ALA A 12 16.82 19.59 -10.53
CA ALA A 12 16.38 19.72 -11.93
C ALA A 12 17.45 19.26 -12.93
N SER A 13 18.73 19.33 -12.57
CA SER A 13 19.84 18.87 -13.43
C SER A 13 19.87 17.36 -13.66
N ALA A 14 19.06 16.57 -12.95
CA ALA A 14 18.87 15.15 -13.22
C ALA A 14 18.23 14.88 -14.60
N LEU A 15 17.41 15.82 -15.09
CA LEU A 15 16.77 15.75 -16.41
C LEU A 15 17.71 16.28 -17.50
N ASP A 16 17.58 15.73 -18.72
CA ASP A 16 18.29 16.26 -19.90
C ASP A 16 17.83 17.69 -20.25
N THR A 17 16.60 18.04 -19.87
CA THR A 17 16.01 19.37 -20.04
C THR A 17 15.53 19.89 -18.68
N PRO A 18 16.36 20.60 -17.90
CA PRO A 18 16.01 21.04 -16.54
C PRO A 18 14.76 21.93 -16.45
N SER A 19 14.42 22.69 -17.51
CA SER A 19 13.19 23.49 -17.60
C SER A 19 11.91 22.66 -17.43
N THR A 20 11.95 21.36 -17.73
CA THR A 20 10.82 20.45 -17.50
C THR A 20 10.49 20.32 -16.01
N ALA A 21 11.49 20.18 -15.13
CA ALA A 21 11.23 20.07 -13.68
C ALA A 21 10.57 21.33 -13.13
N TRP A 22 11.03 22.51 -13.55
CA TRP A 22 10.45 23.79 -13.15
C TRP A 22 8.99 23.92 -13.58
N LEU A 23 8.70 23.57 -14.84
CA LEU A 23 7.35 23.60 -15.37
C LEU A 23 6.41 22.64 -14.63
N GLU A 24 6.90 21.44 -14.29
CA GLU A 24 6.15 20.44 -13.53
C GLU A 24 5.91 20.89 -12.08
N TRP A 25 6.91 21.48 -11.42
CA TRP A 25 6.73 22.06 -10.09
C TRP A 25 5.73 23.21 -10.08
N GLU A 26 5.78 24.10 -11.08
CA GLU A 26 4.83 25.22 -11.20
C GLU A 26 3.40 24.76 -11.47
N ARG A 27 3.21 23.73 -12.29
CA ARG A 27 1.88 23.27 -12.72
C ARG A 27 1.24 22.24 -11.80
N GLY A 28 2.04 21.35 -11.22
CA GLY A 28 1.55 20.16 -10.52
C GLY A 28 2.13 19.98 -9.11
N GLY A 29 3.03 20.86 -8.67
CA GLY A 29 3.65 20.80 -7.35
C GLY A 29 4.67 19.66 -7.15
N ALA A 30 4.90 18.83 -8.18
CA ALA A 30 5.86 17.73 -8.16
C ALA A 30 6.44 17.49 -9.56
N ALA A 31 7.70 17.04 -9.63
CA ALA A 31 8.38 16.68 -10.87
C ALA A 31 9.00 15.28 -10.75
N LEU A 32 9.00 14.52 -11.84
CA LEU A 32 9.64 13.19 -11.88
C LEU A 32 11.12 13.33 -12.26
N LEU A 33 12.01 12.98 -11.33
CA LEU A 33 13.45 13.10 -11.53
C LEU A 33 14.10 11.71 -11.72
N PRO A 34 14.83 11.48 -12.83
CA PRO A 34 15.48 10.20 -13.06
C PRO A 34 16.70 10.04 -12.15
N THR A 35 16.87 8.83 -11.62
CA THR A 35 18.02 8.46 -10.79
C THR A 35 19.20 7.92 -11.61
N GLY A 36 20.38 7.96 -11.00
CA GLY A 36 21.67 7.50 -11.52
C GLY A 36 22.28 8.38 -12.61
N LYS A 37 21.90 9.67 -12.64
CA LYS A 37 22.67 10.75 -13.28
C LYS A 37 23.25 11.68 -12.22
N ALA A 38 22.41 12.50 -11.60
CA ALA A 38 22.82 13.46 -10.57
C ALA A 38 22.89 12.81 -9.17
N PHE A 39 22.02 11.84 -8.90
CA PHE A 39 21.92 11.12 -7.63
C PHE A 39 21.23 9.77 -7.86
N ASP A 40 21.40 8.83 -6.94
CA ASP A 40 20.50 7.71 -6.74
C ASP A 40 19.61 7.97 -5.52
N ALA A 41 18.50 7.22 -5.37
CA ALA A 41 17.60 7.35 -4.23
C ALA A 41 17.32 5.99 -3.59
N VAL A 42 17.53 5.89 -2.28
CA VAL A 42 17.21 4.69 -1.49
C VAL A 42 15.89 4.94 -0.75
N ARG A 43 14.86 4.16 -1.09
CA ARG A 43 13.56 4.20 -0.41
C ARG A 43 13.63 3.42 0.90
N ILE A 44 13.29 4.07 2.00
CA ILE A 44 13.25 3.53 3.36
C ILE A 44 11.83 3.71 3.90
N SER A 45 11.26 2.65 4.49
CA SER A 45 9.94 2.73 5.13
C SER A 45 9.99 3.67 6.34
N ALA A 46 8.96 4.52 6.51
CA ALA A 46 8.83 5.36 7.70
C ALA A 46 8.82 4.54 8.99
N ALA A 47 8.25 3.32 8.98
CA ALA A 47 8.26 2.46 10.16
C ALA A 47 9.69 2.17 10.66
N ILE A 48 10.65 1.98 9.75
CA ILE A 48 12.06 1.74 10.11
C ILE A 48 12.68 3.02 10.69
N ILE A 49 12.47 4.16 10.02
CA ILE A 49 13.02 5.45 10.48
C ILE A 49 12.43 5.86 11.82
N HIS A 50 11.12 5.74 12.01
CA HIS A 50 10.43 6.14 13.23
C HIS A 50 10.80 5.23 14.40
N ALA A 51 10.95 3.92 14.16
CA ALA A 51 11.45 3.00 15.18
C ALA A 51 12.89 3.35 15.60
N ALA A 52 13.77 3.66 14.65
CA ALA A 52 15.15 4.04 14.92
C ALA A 52 15.26 5.40 15.65
N ALA A 53 14.43 6.36 15.25
CA ALA A 53 14.34 7.68 15.88
C ALA A 53 13.52 7.67 17.19
N GLN A 54 12.86 6.55 17.52
CA GLN A 54 11.90 6.40 18.62
C GLN A 54 10.79 7.47 18.60
N SER A 55 10.43 7.95 17.41
CA SER A 55 9.46 9.02 17.22
C SER A 55 8.98 9.08 15.77
N GLY A 56 7.69 9.40 15.59
CA GLY A 56 7.12 9.77 14.28
C GLY A 56 7.10 11.28 14.02
N SER A 57 7.49 12.09 15.01
CA SER A 57 7.47 13.55 14.88
C SER A 57 8.60 14.04 13.96
N PRO A 58 8.30 14.88 12.95
CA PRO A 58 9.32 15.48 12.10
C PRO A 58 10.41 16.23 12.88
N ASP A 59 10.05 16.88 13.99
CA ASP A 59 10.97 17.65 14.84
C ASP A 59 12.01 16.77 15.56
N ALA A 60 11.69 15.49 15.77
CA ALA A 60 12.61 14.51 16.36
C ALA A 60 13.36 13.71 15.27
N VAL A 61 12.66 13.36 14.18
CA VAL A 61 13.22 12.56 13.09
C VAL A 61 14.25 13.34 12.28
N GLY A 62 14.03 14.64 12.03
CA GLY A 62 14.96 15.48 11.27
C GLY A 62 16.37 15.53 11.89
N PRO A 63 16.53 15.97 13.15
CA PRO A 63 17.83 15.99 13.83
C PRO A 63 18.43 14.59 14.05
N TYR A 64 17.62 13.55 14.10
CA TYR A 64 18.12 12.18 14.13
C TYR A 64 18.75 11.77 12.80
N LEU A 65 18.04 11.99 11.67
CA LEU A 65 18.53 11.66 10.34
C LEU A 65 19.77 12.48 9.96
N ASP A 66 19.80 13.76 10.31
CA ASP A 66 20.95 14.65 10.08
C ASP A 66 22.24 14.07 10.67
N ARG A 67 22.17 13.55 11.91
CA ARG A 67 23.33 12.95 12.59
C ARG A 67 23.78 11.60 12.03
N ILE A 68 22.86 10.81 11.48
CA ILE A 68 23.12 9.41 11.11
C ILE A 68 23.41 9.25 9.62
N VAL A 69 22.69 9.99 8.77
CA VAL A 69 22.80 9.88 7.31
C VAL A 69 23.78 10.89 6.74
N ASP A 70 23.97 12.04 7.41
CA ASP A 70 24.87 13.13 6.97
C ASP A 70 24.63 13.51 5.50
N GLY A 71 23.35 13.72 5.16
CA GLY A 71 22.95 13.92 3.77
C GLY A 71 21.45 14.20 3.57
N PRO A 72 21.06 14.61 2.35
CA PRO A 72 19.70 14.99 2.04
C PRO A 72 18.75 13.78 2.04
N VAL A 73 17.66 13.90 2.79
CA VAL A 73 16.56 12.93 2.83
C VAL A 73 15.26 13.64 2.46
N ILE A 74 14.53 13.09 1.50
CA ILE A 74 13.20 13.54 1.15
C ILE A 74 12.20 12.68 1.90
N HIS A 75 11.27 13.30 2.64
CA HIS A 75 10.14 12.59 3.22
C HIS A 75 8.92 12.72 2.31
N ASP A 76 8.43 11.60 1.77
CA ASP A 76 7.17 11.52 1.05
C ASP A 76 6.04 11.24 2.04
N ALA A 77 5.37 12.33 2.43
CA ALA A 77 4.21 12.29 3.31
C ALA A 77 2.90 11.94 2.58
N TYR A 78 2.92 11.77 1.25
CA TYR A 78 1.71 11.68 0.42
C TYR A 78 1.52 10.30 -0.26
N GLY A 79 2.52 9.41 -0.22
CA GLY A 79 2.42 8.05 -0.78
C GLY A 79 1.70 7.02 0.11
N ALA A 80 1.21 5.93 -0.49
CA ALA A 80 0.49 4.80 0.15
C ALA A 80 1.29 4.05 1.24
N GLY A 81 2.56 4.41 1.44
CA GLY A 81 3.33 4.04 2.61
C GLY A 81 4.34 5.14 2.83
N LEU A 82 4.16 5.92 3.91
CA LEU A 82 5.08 6.97 4.36
C LEU A 82 6.53 6.51 4.14
N SER A 83 7.27 7.18 3.28
CA SER A 83 8.60 6.73 2.84
C SER A 83 9.60 7.87 2.92
N TYR A 84 10.81 7.55 3.35
CA TYR A 84 11.96 8.44 3.31
C TYR A 84 12.85 8.02 2.14
N TYR A 85 13.33 8.98 1.36
CA TYR A 85 14.24 8.77 0.24
C TYR A 85 15.57 9.45 0.56
N ALA A 86 16.56 8.66 0.96
CA ALA A 86 17.92 9.17 1.11
C ALA A 86 18.56 9.31 -0.28
N LEU A 87 19.02 10.51 -0.62
CA LEU A 87 19.72 10.73 -1.88
C LEU A 87 21.20 10.41 -1.69
N VAL A 88 21.73 9.54 -2.54
CA VAL A 88 23.12 9.06 -2.47
C VAL A 88 23.84 9.35 -3.79
N PRO A 89 25.18 9.35 -3.82
CA PRO A 89 25.92 9.58 -5.06
C PRO A 89 25.49 8.63 -6.19
N PRO A 90 25.45 9.07 -7.45
CA PRO A 90 25.05 8.24 -8.57
C PRO A 90 26.00 7.05 -8.72
N GLY A 91 25.44 5.85 -8.93
CA GLY A 91 26.21 4.61 -9.03
C GLY A 91 26.55 3.97 -7.67
N THR A 92 26.15 4.58 -6.55
CA THR A 92 26.19 3.93 -5.22
C THR A 92 25.35 2.65 -5.23
N ILE A 93 24.29 2.64 -6.03
CA ILE A 93 23.47 1.44 -6.26
C ILE A 93 23.99 0.75 -7.54
N HIS A 94 24.74 -0.35 -7.39
CA HIS A 94 25.27 -1.11 -8.54
C HIS A 94 24.14 -1.60 -9.48
N ARG A 95 24.18 -1.18 -10.75
CA ARG A 95 23.11 -1.34 -11.76
C ARG A 95 22.92 -2.75 -12.37
N THR A 96 23.26 -3.82 -11.64
CA THR A 96 22.61 -5.15 -11.75
C THR A 96 21.32 -5.23 -10.91
N THR A 97 21.10 -4.20 -10.10
CA THR A 97 19.89 -3.80 -9.37
C THR A 97 19.68 -2.32 -9.69
N ARG A 98 18.52 -1.92 -10.24
CA ARG A 98 18.27 -0.52 -10.68
C ARG A 98 17.14 0.13 -9.88
N PRO A 99 17.06 1.48 -9.85
CA PRO A 99 15.91 2.20 -9.27
C PRO A 99 14.75 2.20 -10.28
N GLY A 100 13.52 2.08 -9.78
CA GLY A 100 12.37 1.76 -10.64
C GLY A 100 12.28 0.26 -10.94
N VAL A 101 11.57 -0.13 -12.00
CA VAL A 101 11.43 -1.56 -12.34
C VAL A 101 12.80 -2.12 -12.75
N TYR A 102 13.30 -3.12 -12.01
CA TYR A 102 14.59 -3.75 -12.26
C TYR A 102 14.47 -5.27 -12.40
N TRP A 103 15.45 -5.89 -13.06
CA TRP A 103 15.54 -7.33 -13.19
C TRP A 103 16.08 -7.93 -11.89
N LEU A 104 15.21 -8.57 -11.10
CA LEU A 104 15.64 -9.36 -9.95
C LEU A 104 16.45 -10.60 -10.39
N LEU A 105 16.10 -11.17 -11.55
CA LEU A 105 16.84 -12.22 -12.25
C LEU A 105 16.77 -11.97 -13.78
N PRO A 106 17.89 -11.70 -14.48
CA PRO A 106 17.86 -11.44 -15.91
C PRO A 106 17.70 -12.74 -16.74
N PRO A 107 17.07 -12.70 -17.92
CA PRO A 107 16.94 -13.85 -18.80
C PRO A 107 18.30 -14.30 -19.35
N ARG A 108 18.60 -15.60 -19.26
CA ARG A 108 19.89 -16.18 -19.73
C ARG A 108 19.99 -16.36 -21.26
N GLY A 109 18.92 -16.09 -22.01
CA GLY A 109 18.89 -16.25 -23.46
C GLY A 109 17.51 -15.93 -24.05
N VAL A 110 17.44 -15.84 -25.37
CA VAL A 110 16.18 -15.59 -26.10
C VAL A 110 15.22 -16.75 -25.86
N GLY A 111 13.99 -16.44 -25.42
CA GLY A 111 12.97 -17.45 -25.09
C GLY A 111 13.08 -18.08 -23.70
N HIS A 112 14.04 -17.66 -22.87
CA HIS A 112 14.19 -18.16 -21.50
C HIS A 112 13.21 -17.47 -20.54
N LEU A 113 12.03 -18.09 -20.35
CA LEU A 113 10.95 -17.63 -19.46
C LEU A 113 10.89 -18.47 -18.17
N CYS A 114 10.27 -17.93 -17.13
CA CYS A 114 10.02 -18.65 -15.89
C CYS A 114 9.14 -19.89 -16.12
N ALA A 115 9.53 -21.04 -15.58
CA ALA A 115 8.70 -22.24 -15.62
C ALA A 115 7.42 -22.02 -14.78
N PRO A 116 6.21 -22.25 -15.33
CA PRO A 116 4.96 -22.03 -14.62
C PRO A 116 4.86 -22.76 -13.27
N ALA A 117 5.40 -23.99 -13.19
CA ALA A 117 5.45 -24.78 -11.96
C ALA A 117 6.27 -24.10 -10.84
N GLY A 118 7.38 -23.45 -11.19
CA GLY A 118 8.23 -22.73 -10.23
C GLY A 118 7.56 -21.46 -9.69
N LEU A 119 6.81 -20.75 -10.54
CA LEU A 119 6.03 -19.59 -10.12
C LEU A 119 4.90 -19.99 -9.15
N GLY A 120 4.24 -21.12 -9.41
CA GLY A 120 3.22 -21.68 -8.51
C GLY A 120 3.74 -21.99 -7.11
N GLN A 121 4.93 -22.56 -6.99
CA GLN A 121 5.56 -22.85 -5.70
C GLN A 121 5.93 -21.58 -4.91
N LEU A 122 6.49 -20.57 -5.58
CA LEU A 122 6.86 -19.30 -4.95
C LEU A 122 5.63 -18.58 -4.35
N ILE A 123 4.52 -18.53 -5.09
CA ILE A 123 3.26 -17.95 -4.62
C ILE A 123 2.74 -18.70 -3.39
N HIS A 124 2.83 -20.04 -3.39
CA HIS A 124 2.39 -20.86 -2.27
C HIS A 124 3.21 -20.60 -0.99
N LEU A 125 4.53 -20.40 -1.13
CA LEU A 125 5.43 -20.06 -0.02
C LEU A 125 5.16 -18.67 0.55
N GLY A 126 4.98 -17.65 -0.31
CA GLY A 126 4.73 -16.28 0.14
C GLY A 126 3.44 -16.14 0.97
N ARG A 127 2.41 -16.94 0.65
CA ARG A 127 1.16 -16.96 1.42
C ARG A 127 1.34 -17.46 2.85
N ARG A 128 2.26 -18.40 3.10
CA ARG A 128 2.53 -18.93 4.45
C ARG A 128 3.33 -17.98 5.35
N VAL A 129 4.06 -17.03 4.76
CA VAL A 129 4.93 -16.09 5.50
C VAL A 129 4.19 -14.76 5.79
N GLY A 130 3.13 -14.47 5.04
CA GLY A 130 2.29 -13.27 5.23
C GLY A 130 1.19 -13.42 6.28
N ASP A 131 1.01 -14.60 6.88
CA ASP A 131 0.08 -14.79 7.98
C ASP A 131 0.68 -14.18 9.28
N PRO A 132 0.00 -13.22 9.95
CA PRO A 132 0.34 -12.87 11.33
C PRO A 132 0.16 -14.11 12.24
N PRO A 133 0.77 -14.14 13.45
CA PRO A 133 0.62 -15.27 14.35
C PRO A 133 -0.86 -15.57 14.53
N SER A 134 -1.23 -16.80 14.19
CA SER A 134 -2.61 -17.28 14.29
C SER A 134 -3.03 -17.18 15.76
N ASP A 135 -3.81 -16.14 16.10
CA ASP A 135 -4.71 -16.24 17.23
C ASP A 135 -5.68 -17.39 16.88
N PRO A 136 -5.79 -18.46 17.69
CA PRO A 136 -6.65 -19.61 17.36
C PRO A 136 -8.14 -19.26 17.23
N GLY A 137 -8.55 -18.04 17.60
CA GLY A 137 -9.78 -17.43 17.10
C GLY A 137 -9.43 -16.49 15.95
N GLY A 138 -9.67 -16.91 14.69
CA GLY A 138 -9.59 -16.02 13.54
C GLY A 138 -10.38 -14.71 13.74
N PRO A 139 -10.25 -13.72 12.83
CA PRO A 139 -10.90 -12.42 13.01
C PRO A 139 -12.37 -12.60 13.37
N ASP A 140 -12.80 -12.02 14.50
CA ASP A 140 -14.19 -12.07 14.93
C ASP A 140 -15.03 -11.29 13.90
N LEU A 141 -15.62 -12.04 12.97
CA LEU A 141 -16.36 -11.51 11.84
C LEU A 141 -17.61 -10.73 12.29
N ASP A 142 -18.16 -11.03 13.47
CA ASP A 142 -19.26 -10.26 14.06
C ASP A 142 -18.79 -8.89 14.52
N VAL A 143 -17.63 -8.84 15.18
CA VAL A 143 -17.00 -7.59 15.60
C VAL A 143 -16.62 -6.74 14.39
N ILE A 144 -16.04 -7.32 13.33
CA ILE A 144 -15.69 -6.60 12.10
C ILE A 144 -16.96 -6.05 11.41
N ALA A 145 -17.97 -6.89 11.20
CA ALA A 145 -19.20 -6.45 10.55
C ALA A 145 -19.92 -5.35 11.36
N GLN A 146 -19.93 -5.45 12.69
CA GLN A 146 -20.52 -4.43 13.55
C GLN A 146 -19.75 -3.11 13.47
N ARG A 147 -18.42 -3.15 13.47
CA ARG A 147 -17.58 -1.95 13.33
C ARG A 147 -17.77 -1.28 11.96
N CYS A 148 -17.92 -2.06 10.89
CA CYS A 148 -18.25 -1.52 9.57
C CYS A 148 -19.65 -0.88 9.53
N ARG A 149 -20.66 -1.48 10.17
CA ARG A 149 -22.01 -0.88 10.28
C ARG A 149 -21.98 0.45 11.02
N ASN A 150 -21.21 0.54 12.10
CA ASN A 150 -21.06 1.80 12.84
C ASN A 150 -20.44 2.91 11.94
N ILE A 151 -19.52 2.56 11.04
CA ILE A 151 -18.96 3.51 10.06
C ILE A 151 -20.03 3.97 9.06
N THR A 152 -20.88 3.06 8.58
CA THR A 152 -21.95 3.43 7.62
C THR A 152 -23.07 4.26 8.24
N GLU A 153 -23.41 4.00 9.51
CA GLU A 153 -24.52 4.64 10.21
C GLU A 153 -24.15 6.04 10.77
N SER A 154 -22.90 6.26 11.16
CA SER A 154 -22.42 7.54 11.73
C SER A 154 -22.23 8.65 10.67
N ALA A 155 -22.72 8.45 9.45
CA ALA A 155 -22.41 9.27 8.28
C ALA A 155 -22.92 10.71 8.36
N ALA A 156 -24.13 10.90 8.91
CA ALA A 156 -24.74 12.22 8.99
C ALA A 156 -23.99 13.14 9.97
N ASP A 157 -23.44 12.56 11.05
CA ASP A 157 -22.81 13.31 12.13
C ASP A 157 -21.32 13.60 11.89
N LEU A 158 -20.62 12.71 11.16
CA LEU A 158 -19.17 12.78 10.94
C LEU A 158 -18.75 13.42 9.61
N ALA A 159 -19.67 13.65 8.67
CA ALA A 159 -19.36 14.16 7.33
C ALA A 159 -18.76 15.57 7.29
N HIS A 160 -18.73 16.29 8.41
CA HIS A 160 -18.21 17.65 8.51
C HIS A 160 -16.77 17.74 9.07
N ASP A 161 -16.21 16.64 9.59
CA ASP A 161 -14.85 16.59 10.14
C ASP A 161 -13.94 15.69 9.28
N LEU A 162 -12.98 16.31 8.58
CA LEU A 162 -12.02 15.62 7.72
C LEU A 162 -11.18 14.57 8.48
N ARG A 163 -10.80 14.87 9.73
CA ARG A 163 -9.97 13.96 10.53
C ARG A 163 -10.73 12.68 10.86
N MET A 164 -12.01 12.81 11.22
CA MET A 164 -12.88 11.67 11.48
C MET A 164 -13.14 10.86 10.21
N ALA A 165 -13.32 11.50 9.06
CA ALA A 165 -13.48 10.84 7.77
C ALA A 165 -12.21 10.08 7.34
N THR A 166 -11.02 10.66 7.54
CA THR A 166 -9.73 9.99 7.29
C THR A 166 -9.55 8.78 8.21
N GLU A 167 -9.85 8.92 9.51
CA GLU A 167 -9.73 7.81 10.47
C GLU A 167 -10.73 6.68 10.16
N ALA A 168 -11.97 7.02 9.78
CA ALA A 168 -12.96 6.05 9.32
C ALA A 168 -12.48 5.30 8.06
N THR A 169 -11.87 6.01 7.11
CA THR A 169 -11.27 5.42 5.90
C THR A 169 -10.16 4.43 6.25
N HIS A 170 -9.21 4.82 7.11
CA HIS A 170 -8.13 3.93 7.54
C HIS A 170 -8.65 2.68 8.26
N ARG A 171 -9.64 2.83 9.15
CA ARG A 171 -10.27 1.69 9.83
C ARG A 171 -10.96 0.75 8.84
N ALA A 172 -11.78 1.28 7.93
CA ALA A 172 -12.45 0.49 6.91
C ALA A 172 -11.46 -0.26 6.00
N HIS A 173 -10.35 0.39 5.64
CA HIS A 173 -9.27 -0.22 4.88
C HIS A 173 -8.62 -1.39 5.65
N GLY A 174 -8.32 -1.22 6.94
CA GLY A 174 -7.77 -2.28 7.79
C GLY A 174 -8.69 -3.51 7.87
N TYR A 175 -9.98 -3.30 8.12
CA TYR A 175 -10.96 -4.39 8.16
C TYR A 175 -11.07 -5.13 6.82
N LEU A 176 -11.05 -4.41 5.70
CA LEU A 176 -11.13 -5.02 4.38
C LEU A 176 -9.88 -5.87 4.07
N VAL A 177 -8.70 -5.49 4.58
CA VAL A 177 -7.47 -6.31 4.49
C VAL A 177 -7.61 -7.61 5.28
N GLU A 178 -8.12 -7.55 6.50
CA GLU A 178 -8.34 -8.73 7.36
C GLU A 178 -9.36 -9.70 6.75
N VAL A 179 -10.51 -9.18 6.30
CA VAL A 179 -11.56 -10.00 5.67
C VAL A 179 -11.10 -10.61 4.35
N ARG A 180 -10.30 -9.87 3.57
CA ARG A 180 -9.67 -10.41 2.35
C ARG A 180 -8.74 -11.58 2.68
N GLN A 181 -7.98 -11.51 3.77
CA GLN A 181 -7.12 -12.62 4.19
C GLN A 181 -7.96 -13.85 4.52
N ALA A 182 -8.99 -13.70 5.35
CA ALA A 182 -9.91 -14.79 5.68
C ALA A 182 -10.60 -15.41 4.44
N LEU A 183 -10.98 -14.59 3.45
CA LEU A 183 -11.51 -15.06 2.16
C LEU A 183 -10.47 -15.86 1.35
N ASN A 184 -9.21 -15.43 1.33
CA ASN A 184 -8.13 -16.16 0.66
C ASN A 184 -7.92 -17.54 1.30
N ASP A 185 -7.96 -17.61 2.64
CA ASP A 185 -7.79 -18.84 3.39
C ASP A 185 -8.95 -19.81 3.11
N ALA A 186 -10.18 -19.32 3.16
CA ALA A 186 -11.37 -20.09 2.83
C ALA A 186 -11.33 -20.61 1.39
N ALA A 187 -10.98 -19.78 0.41
CA ALA A 187 -10.81 -20.22 -0.98
C ALA A 187 -9.69 -21.24 -1.16
N GLY A 188 -8.63 -21.15 -0.36
CA GLY A 188 -7.52 -22.10 -0.35
C GLY A 188 -7.93 -23.51 0.10
N GLN A 189 -8.97 -23.60 0.94
CA GLN A 189 -9.51 -24.87 1.45
C GLN A 189 -10.56 -25.50 0.52
N MET A 190 -11.05 -24.76 -0.50
CA MET A 190 -12.09 -25.24 -1.41
C MET A 190 -11.54 -25.99 -2.65
N PRO A 191 -12.27 -27.00 -3.16
CA PRO A 191 -11.97 -27.62 -4.45
C PRO A 191 -11.88 -26.58 -5.57
N PRO A 192 -10.95 -26.73 -6.53
CA PRO A 192 -10.71 -25.76 -7.61
C PRO A 192 -11.92 -25.54 -8.53
N ASP A 193 -12.77 -26.53 -8.66
CA ASP A 193 -13.99 -26.58 -9.46
C ASP A 193 -15.25 -26.18 -8.67
N ALA A 194 -15.15 -25.94 -7.36
CA ALA A 194 -16.29 -25.57 -6.54
C ALA A 194 -16.85 -24.20 -6.98
N PRO A 195 -18.15 -24.08 -7.34
CA PRO A 195 -18.76 -22.81 -7.69
C PRO A 195 -18.67 -21.74 -6.59
N ALA A 196 -18.56 -22.17 -5.33
CA ALA A 196 -18.29 -21.31 -4.19
C ALA A 196 -16.92 -20.61 -4.28
N ARG A 197 -15.88 -21.31 -4.75
CA ARG A 197 -14.53 -20.76 -4.88
C ARG A 197 -14.45 -19.63 -5.89
N SER A 198 -15.12 -19.78 -7.04
CA SER A 198 -15.20 -18.72 -8.05
C SER A 198 -15.87 -17.45 -7.51
N ARG A 199 -16.93 -17.59 -6.71
CA ARG A 199 -17.60 -16.46 -6.05
C ARG A 199 -16.68 -15.75 -5.05
N VAL A 200 -15.90 -16.52 -4.28
CA VAL A 200 -14.92 -15.94 -3.34
C VAL A 200 -13.81 -15.18 -4.06
N LEU A 201 -13.26 -15.73 -5.14
CA LEU A 201 -12.19 -15.07 -5.90
C LEU A 201 -12.66 -13.77 -6.57
N LEU A 202 -13.90 -13.73 -7.06
CA LEU A 202 -14.51 -12.50 -7.57
C LEU A 202 -14.68 -11.46 -6.46
N SER A 203 -15.10 -11.89 -5.27
CA SER A 203 -15.24 -11.02 -4.11
C SER A 203 -13.89 -10.42 -3.64
N ILE A 204 -12.83 -11.23 -3.62
CA ILE A 204 -11.45 -10.78 -3.34
C ILE A 204 -10.97 -9.77 -4.39
N THR A 205 -11.25 -10.03 -5.67
CA THR A 205 -10.89 -9.12 -6.76
C THR A 205 -11.55 -7.76 -6.59
N GLU A 206 -12.82 -7.74 -6.21
CA GLU A 206 -13.55 -6.52 -5.90
C GLU A 206 -12.98 -5.80 -4.66
N ALA A 207 -12.63 -6.52 -3.59
CA ALA A 207 -11.92 -5.95 -2.44
C ALA A 207 -10.64 -5.23 -2.86
N CYS A 208 -9.80 -5.90 -3.65
CA CYS A 208 -8.53 -5.36 -4.13
C CYS A 208 -8.74 -4.12 -5.00
N ARG A 209 -9.78 -4.12 -5.84
CA ARG A 209 -10.16 -2.95 -6.63
C ARG A 209 -10.52 -1.78 -5.72
N GLN A 210 -11.31 -2.01 -4.68
CA GLN A 210 -11.72 -0.96 -3.73
C GLN A 210 -10.55 -0.45 -2.89
N LEU A 211 -9.64 -1.33 -2.45
CA LEU A 211 -8.40 -0.96 -1.75
C LEU A 211 -7.45 -0.13 -2.63
N GLY A 212 -7.45 -0.37 -3.94
CA GLY A 212 -6.65 0.38 -4.92
C GLY A 212 -7.23 1.73 -5.33
N LEU A 213 -8.48 2.03 -4.93
CA LEU A 213 -9.16 3.29 -5.22
C LEU A 213 -8.97 4.37 -4.15
N THR A 214 -7.86 4.35 -3.41
CA THR A 214 -7.52 5.43 -2.47
C THR A 214 -7.33 6.73 -3.23
N GLN A 215 -8.38 7.52 -3.35
CA GLN A 215 -8.32 8.88 -3.88
C GLN A 215 -7.97 9.84 -2.76
N LYS A 216 -7.11 10.81 -3.07
CA LYS A 216 -6.91 12.00 -2.26
C LYS A 216 -8.13 12.90 -2.44
N GLU A 217 -9.20 12.53 -1.77
CA GLU A 217 -10.41 13.35 -1.70
C GLU A 217 -10.15 14.42 -0.64
N ASP A 218 -9.91 15.68 -1.05
CA ASP A 218 -9.68 16.79 -0.11
C ASP A 218 -10.99 17.31 0.52
N VAL A 219 -12.12 16.70 0.16
CA VAL A 219 -13.47 17.04 0.65
C VAL A 219 -13.92 15.99 1.67
N PRO A 220 -14.25 16.36 2.91
CA PRO A 220 -14.66 15.43 3.97
C PRO A 220 -15.82 14.49 3.57
N SER A 221 -16.82 15.02 2.86
CA SER A 221 -17.97 14.25 2.39
C SER A 221 -17.59 13.17 1.36
N GLN A 222 -16.57 13.44 0.53
CA GLN A 222 -16.05 12.46 -0.42
C GLN A 222 -15.29 11.36 0.33
N GLN A 223 -14.34 11.72 1.22
CA GLN A 223 -13.60 10.73 2.02
C GLN A 223 -14.53 9.83 2.83
N PHE A 224 -15.58 10.42 3.39
CA PHE A 224 -16.58 9.66 4.13
C PHE A 224 -17.35 8.69 3.23
N ALA A 225 -17.76 9.14 2.04
CA ALA A 225 -18.36 8.26 1.05
C ALA A 225 -17.41 7.13 0.62
N HIS A 226 -16.09 7.37 0.56
CA HIS A 226 -15.10 6.32 0.34
C HIS A 226 -15.02 5.32 1.50
N ALA A 227 -14.98 5.80 2.75
CA ALA A 227 -15.03 4.95 3.93
C ALA A 227 -16.29 4.07 3.97
N GLN A 228 -17.46 4.62 3.61
CA GLN A 228 -18.72 3.87 3.50
C GLN A 228 -18.63 2.76 2.46
N ARG A 229 -18.14 3.05 1.25
CA ARG A 229 -17.95 2.04 0.20
C ARG A 229 -17.04 0.89 0.64
N LEU A 230 -15.95 1.21 1.35
CA LEU A 230 -15.05 0.21 1.92
C LEU A 230 -15.73 -0.63 3.01
N ALA A 231 -16.49 0.00 3.89
CA ALA A 231 -17.21 -0.66 4.97
C ALA A 231 -18.35 -1.57 4.45
N GLU A 232 -19.13 -1.12 3.46
CA GLU A 232 -20.15 -1.91 2.78
C GLU A 232 -19.55 -3.12 2.07
N CYS A 233 -18.42 -2.93 1.37
CA CYS A 233 -17.68 -4.01 0.74
C CYS A 233 -17.24 -5.07 1.77
N CYS A 234 -16.70 -4.61 2.91
CA CYS A 234 -16.31 -5.48 4.02
C CYS A 234 -17.51 -6.27 4.58
N ILE A 235 -18.66 -5.63 4.81
CA ILE A 235 -19.88 -6.30 5.30
C ILE A 235 -20.36 -7.38 4.31
N ALA A 236 -20.39 -7.08 3.02
CA ALA A 236 -20.79 -8.04 1.99
C ALA A 236 -19.87 -9.26 1.96
N GLN A 237 -18.57 -9.05 2.18
CA GLN A 237 -17.57 -10.12 2.24
C GLN A 237 -17.69 -10.99 3.49
N VAL A 238 -17.97 -10.38 4.65
CA VAL A 238 -18.26 -11.12 5.87
C VAL A 238 -19.51 -11.98 5.70
N ALA A 239 -20.57 -11.45 5.09
CA ALA A 239 -21.79 -12.21 4.83
C ALA A 239 -21.52 -13.41 3.88
N LEU A 240 -20.69 -13.21 2.86
CA LEU A 240 -20.24 -14.28 1.98
C LEU A 240 -19.48 -15.36 2.75
N LEU A 241 -18.52 -14.99 3.61
CA LEU A 241 -17.77 -15.92 4.45
C LEU A 241 -18.69 -16.76 5.34
N ARG A 242 -19.67 -16.15 6.00
CA ARG A 242 -20.64 -16.87 6.84
C ARG A 242 -21.44 -17.89 6.05
N GLY A 243 -21.98 -17.48 4.90
CA GLY A 243 -22.73 -18.38 4.03
C GLY A 243 -21.90 -19.57 3.53
N LEU A 244 -20.57 -19.47 3.54
CA LEU A 244 -19.66 -20.57 3.20
C LEU A 244 -19.38 -21.49 4.39
N VAL A 245 -19.29 -20.94 5.60
CA VAL A 245 -19.09 -21.73 6.85
C VAL A 245 -20.37 -22.45 7.27
N GLU A 246 -21.54 -21.81 7.10
CA GLU A 246 -22.84 -22.34 7.52
C GLU A 246 -23.49 -23.25 6.47
N ALA A 247 -22.97 -23.29 5.23
CA ALA A 247 -23.48 -24.17 4.21
C ALA A 247 -23.37 -25.63 4.68
N PRO A 248 -24.47 -26.41 4.70
CA PRO A 248 -24.41 -27.80 5.10
C PRO A 248 -23.42 -28.54 4.20
N ALA A 249 -22.53 -29.32 4.80
CA ALA A 249 -21.63 -30.19 4.06
C ALA A 249 -22.48 -31.02 3.09
N VAL A 250 -22.30 -30.80 1.79
CA VAL A 250 -22.97 -31.60 0.77
C VAL A 250 -22.54 -33.04 1.01
N PRO A 251 -23.47 -33.97 1.33
CA PRO A 251 -23.09 -35.35 1.54
C PRO A 251 -22.49 -35.93 0.25
N PRO A 252 -21.53 -36.86 0.38
CA PRO A 252 -20.77 -37.43 -0.75
C PRO A 252 -21.65 -38.16 -1.76
#